data_AF-A0A200JBQ9-F1
#
_entry.id   AF-A0A200JBQ9-F1
#
_cell.length_a   1.000
_cell.length_b   1.000
_cell.length_c   1.000
_cell.angle_alpha   90.00
_cell.angle_beta   90.00
_cell.angle_gamma   90.00
#
_symmetry.space_group_name_H-M   'P 1'
#
loop_
_entity.id
_entity.type
_entity.pdbx_description
1 polymer ?
#
loop_
_entity_poly.entity_id
_entity_poly.type
_entity_poly.pdbx_seq_one_letter_code
_entity_poly.pdbx_strand_id
1 'polypeptide(L)'
;MKQLEILQKEEQQLQSKEESIANEEKQVRRIKESYEQHLHEARHFLDNLCYLFHKNEQGTFYQSLMDEYSQESRKILEHLEIDETELHDQKKRVLDQLEDIDYEKRKLLVEEDTNEC
;
A
#
# COMPACT_ATOMS: atom_id res chain seq x y z
N MET A 1 -4.57 -37.51 -4.64
CA MET A 1 -5.91 -37.08 -4.12
C MET A 1 -5.88 -36.21 -2.83
N LYS A 2 -5.66 -36.72 -1.60
CA LYS A 2 -5.75 -35.88 -0.37
C LYS A 2 -4.80 -34.66 -0.35
N GLN A 3 -3.59 -34.79 -0.91
CA GLN A 3 -2.63 -33.68 -0.99
C GLN A 3 -3.07 -32.60 -1.99
N LEU A 4 -3.70 -32.98 -3.10
CA LEU A 4 -4.22 -32.04 -4.09
C LEU A 4 -5.36 -31.19 -3.50
N GLU A 5 -6.26 -31.80 -2.73
CA GLU A 5 -7.34 -31.10 -2.02
C GLU A 5 -6.78 -30.09 -0.99
N ILE A 6 -5.71 -30.44 -0.29
CA ILE A 6 -5.03 -29.53 0.66
C ILE A 6 -4.44 -28.33 -0.11
N LEU A 7 -3.70 -28.57 -1.18
CA LEU A 7 -3.12 -27.51 -2.02
C LEU A 7 -4.20 -26.62 -2.64
N GLN A 8 -5.34 -27.18 -3.03
CA GLN A 8 -6.46 -26.41 -3.57
C GLN A 8 -7.14 -25.52 -2.52
N LYS A 9 -7.24 -26.01 -1.28
CA LYS A 9 -7.76 -25.20 -0.17
C LYS A 9 -6.79 -24.06 0.20
N GLU A 10 -5.50 -24.35 0.21
CA GLU A 10 -4.45 -23.35 0.49
C GLU A 10 -4.40 -22.26 -0.60
N GLU A 11 -4.49 -22.66 -1.87
CA GLU A 11 -4.59 -21.73 -3.00
C GLU A 11 -5.79 -20.77 -2.85
N GLN A 12 -6.98 -21.28 -2.52
CA GLN A 12 -8.17 -20.44 -2.33
C GLN A 12 -7.98 -19.42 -1.19
N GLN A 13 -7.30 -19.82 -0.11
CA GLN A 13 -6.98 -18.92 1.00
C GLN A 13 -6.00 -17.83 0.57
N LEU A 14 -4.96 -18.18 -0.20
CA LEU A 14 -3.99 -17.24 -0.71
C LEU A 14 -4.59 -16.29 -1.75
N GLN A 15 -5.47 -16.77 -2.63
CA GLN A 15 -6.21 -15.92 -3.57
C GLN A 15 -7.10 -14.91 -2.84
N SER A 16 -7.82 -15.35 -1.81
CA SER A 16 -8.63 -14.43 -0.98
C SER A 16 -7.76 -13.38 -0.28
N LYS A 17 -6.56 -13.77 0.15
CA LYS A 17 -5.59 -12.86 0.77
C LYS A 17 -5.01 -11.87 -0.24
N GLU A 18 -4.68 -12.31 -1.46
CA GLU A 18 -4.23 -11.43 -2.54
C GLU A 18 -5.28 -10.36 -2.87
N GLU A 19 -6.56 -10.75 -2.95
CA GLU A 19 -7.66 -9.82 -3.20
C GLU A 19 -7.80 -8.80 -2.05
N SER A 20 -7.64 -9.23 -0.80
CA SER A 20 -7.64 -8.32 0.36
C SER A 20 -6.51 -7.30 0.25
N ILE A 21 -5.28 -7.75 -0.01
CA ILE A 21 -4.11 -6.88 -0.16
C ILE A 21 -4.30 -5.91 -1.33
N ALA A 22 -4.81 -6.37 -2.47
CA ALA A 22 -5.08 -5.51 -3.62
C ALA A 22 -6.13 -4.42 -3.31
N ASN A 23 -7.14 -4.74 -2.50
CA ASN A 23 -8.11 -3.77 -2.02
C ASN A 23 -7.49 -2.76 -1.06
N GLU A 24 -6.62 -3.19 -0.15
CA GLU A 24 -5.88 -2.33 0.77
C GLU A 24 -4.91 -1.39 0.01
N GLU A 25 -4.13 -1.89 -0.95
CA GLU A 25 -3.27 -1.09 -1.83
C GLU A 25 -4.06 0.05 -2.50
N LYS A 26 -5.26 -0.27 -2.98
CA LYS A 26 -6.15 0.72 -3.61
C LYS A 26 -6.66 1.75 -2.61
N GLN A 27 -6.92 1.36 -1.37
CA GLN A 27 -7.34 2.30 -0.33
C GLN A 27 -6.21 3.22 0.09
N VAL A 28 -5.01 2.69 0.35
CA VAL A 28 -3.83 3.48 0.71
C VAL A 28 -3.52 4.50 -0.38
N ARG A 29 -3.54 4.10 -1.66
CA ARG A 29 -3.33 5.01 -2.78
C ARG A 29 -4.35 6.15 -2.80
N ARG A 30 -5.64 5.85 -2.61
CA ARG A 30 -6.70 6.87 -2.56
C ARG A 30 -6.52 7.84 -1.39
N ILE A 31 -6.12 7.33 -0.23
CA ILE A 31 -5.84 8.16 0.95
C ILE A 31 -4.65 9.08 0.66
N LYS A 32 -3.58 8.56 0.07
CA LYS A 32 -2.40 9.33 -0.34
C LYS A 32 -2.75 10.45 -1.31
N GLU A 33 -3.47 10.14 -2.39
CA GLU A 33 -3.94 11.13 -3.38
C GLU A 33 -4.80 12.22 -2.71
N SER A 34 -5.69 11.84 -1.79
CA SER A 34 -6.52 12.78 -1.03
C SER A 34 -5.69 13.68 -0.12
N TYR A 35 -4.69 13.12 0.57
CA TYR A 35 -3.78 13.91 1.40
C TYR A 35 -2.96 14.87 0.55
N GLU A 36 -2.35 14.41 -0.54
CA GLU A 36 -1.58 15.28 -1.45
C GLU A 36 -2.42 16.46 -1.96
N GLN A 37 -3.68 16.22 -2.34
CA GLN A 37 -4.60 17.27 -2.74
C GLN A 37 -4.89 18.25 -1.59
N HIS A 38 -5.28 17.76 -0.42
CA HIS A 38 -5.57 18.63 0.73
C HIS A 38 -4.34 19.43 1.17
N LEU A 39 -3.16 18.83 1.08
CA LEU A 39 -1.91 19.50 1.40
C LEU A 39 -1.60 20.62 0.40
N HIS A 40 -1.84 20.36 -0.87
CA HIS A 40 -1.71 21.37 -1.91
C HIS A 40 -2.68 22.55 -1.69
N GLU A 41 -3.95 22.27 -1.42
CA GLU A 41 -4.97 23.29 -1.15
C GLU A 41 -4.66 24.12 0.12
N ALA A 42 -4.27 23.45 1.21
CA ALA A 42 -3.93 24.11 2.47
C ALA A 42 -2.68 24.98 2.33
N ARG A 43 -1.66 24.53 1.58
CA ARG A 43 -0.49 25.37 1.27
C ARG A 43 -0.88 26.63 0.50
N HIS A 44 -1.71 26.51 -0.52
CA HIS A 44 -2.20 27.67 -1.26
C HIS A 44 -3.00 28.64 -0.38
N PHE A 45 -3.82 28.12 0.52
CA PHE A 45 -4.53 28.92 1.50
C PHE A 45 -3.58 29.69 2.41
N LEU A 46 -2.56 29.03 2.96
CA LEU A 46 -1.56 29.65 3.83
C LEU A 46 -0.73 30.69 3.08
N ASP A 47 -0.30 30.40 1.85
CA ASP A 47 0.44 31.35 1.00
C ASP A 47 -0.38 32.63 0.73
N ASN A 48 -1.70 32.53 0.57
CA ASN A 48 -2.57 33.69 0.44
C ASN A 48 -2.64 34.54 1.73
N LEU A 49 -2.49 33.91 2.90
CA LEU A 49 -2.45 34.60 4.19
C LEU A 49 -1.08 35.22 4.49
N CYS A 50 -0.01 34.77 3.81
CA CYS A 50 1.35 35.26 3.99
C CYS A 50 1.44 36.79 3.99
N TYR A 51 0.73 37.45 3.06
CA TYR A 51 0.69 38.93 2.98
C TYR A 51 0.10 39.57 4.24
N LEU A 52 -0.93 38.96 4.85
CA LEU A 52 -1.55 39.46 6.08
C LEU A 52 -0.64 39.30 7.30
N PHE A 53 0.11 38.21 7.39
CA PHE A 53 1.09 38.00 8.46
C PHE A 53 2.27 38.98 8.37
N HIS A 54 2.80 39.19 7.17
CA HIS A 54 3.88 40.16 6.95
C HIS A 54 3.46 41.60 7.26
N LYS A 55 2.22 41.97 6.90
CA LYS A 55 1.66 43.30 7.20
C LYS A 55 1.54 43.58 8.71
N ASN A 56 1.42 42.54 9.53
CA ASN A 56 1.28 42.64 10.99
C ASN A 56 2.59 42.33 11.74
N GLU A 57 3.75 42.36 11.08
CA GLU A 57 5.06 42.01 11.65
C GLU A 57 5.14 40.57 12.21
N GLN A 58 4.22 39.68 11.82
CA GLN A 58 4.15 38.29 12.26
C GLN A 58 4.80 37.31 11.27
N GLY A 59 5.75 37.78 10.43
CA GLY A 59 6.41 36.96 9.42
C GLY A 59 7.13 35.73 10.01
N THR A 60 7.78 35.88 11.17
CA THR A 60 8.46 34.76 11.86
C THR A 60 7.46 33.70 12.34
N PHE A 61 6.28 34.12 12.81
CA PHE A 61 5.22 33.20 13.23
C PHE A 61 4.68 32.41 12.04
N TYR A 62 4.46 33.08 10.90
CA TYR A 62 4.06 32.41 9.66
C TYR A 62 5.10 31.37 9.22
N GLN A 63 6.39 31.71 9.26
CA GLN A 63 7.45 30.77 8.89
C GLN A 63 7.44 29.53 9.79
N SER A 64 7.35 29.71 11.12
CA SER A 64 7.27 28.59 12.06
C SER A 64 6.05 27.71 11.81
N LEU A 65 4.89 28.31 11.52
CA LEU A 65 3.66 27.58 11.20
C LEU A 65 3.82 26.77 9.91
N MET A 66 4.43 27.35 8.88
CA MET A 66 4.69 26.67 7.60
C MET A 66 5.69 25.53 7.74
N ASP A 67 6.72 25.69 8.57
CA ASP A 67 7.71 24.67 8.85
C ASP A 67 7.07 23.47 9.59
N GLU A 68 6.28 23.74 10.63
CA GLU A 68 5.52 22.72 11.38
C GLU A 68 4.53 21.99 10.46
N TYR A 69 3.73 22.75 9.69
CA TYR A 69 2.81 22.20 8.72
C TYR A 69 3.52 21.29 7.71
N SER A 70 4.63 21.73 7.13
CA SER A 70 5.41 20.95 6.17
C SER A 70 5.99 19.68 6.78
N GLN A 71 6.43 19.75 8.04
CA GLN A 71 6.97 18.60 8.77
C GLN A 71 5.90 17.55 9.04
N GLU A 72 4.75 17.93 9.59
CA GLU A 72 3.66 17.00 9.89
C GLU A 72 3.07 16.39 8.62
N SER A 73 2.93 17.20 7.56
CA SER A 73 2.48 16.74 6.24
C SER A 73 3.40 15.68 5.66
N ARG A 74 4.72 15.87 5.77
CA ARG A 74 5.70 14.90 5.29
C ARG A 74 5.64 13.59 6.06
N LYS A 75 5.51 13.64 7.38
CA LYS A 75 5.39 12.42 8.21
C LYS A 75 4.20 11.55 7.78
N ILE A 76 3.06 12.17 7.50
CA ILE A 76 1.87 11.44 7.05
C ILE A 76 2.13 10.74 5.70
N LEU A 77 2.72 11.46 4.75
CA LEU A 77 3.05 10.88 3.44
C LEU A 77 4.10 9.76 3.55
N GLU A 78 5.11 9.93 4.40
CA GLU A 78 6.12 8.90 4.69
C GLU A 78 5.49 7.63 5.27
N HIS A 79 4.53 7.77 6.20
CA HIS A 79 3.79 6.62 6.72
C HIS A 79 3.01 5.89 5.63
N LEU A 80 2.32 6.62 4.76
CA LEU A 80 1.58 6.02 3.65
C LEU A 80 2.51 5.32 2.64
N GLU A 81 3.71 5.86 2.39
CA GLU A 81 4.72 5.22 1.54
C GLU A 81 5.27 3.92 2.13
N ILE A 82 5.45 3.88 3.46
CA ILE A 82 5.82 2.66 4.17
C ILE A 82 4.71 1.61 4.04
N ASP A 83 3.46 2.01 4.26
CA ASP A 83 2.30 1.11 4.12
C ASP A 83 2.17 0.57 2.68
N GLU A 84 2.36 1.41 1.65
CA GLU A 84 2.36 0.98 0.25
C GLU A 84 3.46 -0.06 -0.02
N THR A 85 4.67 0.19 0.50
CA THR A 85 5.81 -0.72 0.32
C THR A 85 5.57 -2.05 1.03
N GLU A 86 5.03 -2.02 2.25
CA GLU A 86 4.74 -3.23 3.00
C GLU A 86 3.66 -4.08 2.32
N LEU A 87 2.57 -3.45 1.86
CA LEU A 87 1.51 -4.14 1.10
C LEU A 87 2.05 -4.75 -0.19
N HIS A 88 2.91 -4.04 -0.91
CA HIS A 88 3.56 -4.54 -2.11
C HIS A 88 4.40 -5.80 -1.83
N ASP A 89 5.22 -5.75 -0.78
CA ASP A 89 6.05 -6.89 -0.35
C ASP A 89 5.19 -8.07 0.12
N GLN A 90 4.10 -7.81 0.85
CA GLN A 90 3.15 -8.84 1.26
C GLN A 90 2.49 -9.49 0.04
N LYS A 91 2.05 -8.71 -0.95
CA LYS A 91 1.46 -9.20 -2.19
C LYS A 91 2.43 -10.10 -2.95
N LYS A 92 3.68 -9.65 -3.11
CA LYS A 92 4.73 -10.42 -3.78
C LYS A 92 4.92 -11.78 -3.12
N ARG A 93 5.02 -11.83 -1.79
CA ARG A 93 5.12 -13.10 -1.05
C ARG A 93 3.94 -14.04 -1.30
N VAL A 94 2.72 -13.50 -1.37
CA VAL A 94 1.52 -14.31 -1.66
C VAL A 94 1.55 -14.86 -3.10
N LEU A 95 2.01 -14.05 -4.06
CA LEU A 95 2.17 -14.50 -5.45
C LEU A 95 3.23 -15.58 -5.59
N ASP A 96 4.38 -15.43 -4.92
CA ASP A 96 5.43 -16.46 -4.89
C ASP A 96 4.88 -17.79 -4.31
N GLN A 97 4.10 -17.72 -3.23
CA GLN A 97 3.46 -18.90 -2.63
C GLN A 97 2.42 -19.56 -3.55
N LEU A 98 1.66 -18.76 -4.32
CA LEU A 98 0.72 -19.29 -5.31
C LEU A 98 1.46 -20.01 -6.46
N GLU A 99 2.60 -19.49 -6.90
CA GLU A 99 3.44 -20.12 -7.92
C GLU A 99 4.00 -21.46 -7.42
N ASP A 100 4.48 -21.51 -6.17
CA ASP A 100 4.95 -22.76 -5.54
C ASP A 100 3.84 -23.82 -5.48
N ILE A 101 2.62 -23.43 -5.11
CA ILE A 101 1.47 -24.35 -5.07
C ILE A 101 1.13 -24.87 -6.47
N ASP A 102 1.12 -24.00 -7.48
CA ASP A 102 0.87 -24.42 -8.86
C ASP A 102 1.93 -25.40 -9.37
N TYR A 103 3.20 -25.16 -9.03
CA TYR A 103 4.28 -26.09 -9.33
C TYR A 103 4.08 -27.46 -8.65
N GLU A 104 3.77 -27.49 -7.35
CA GLU A 104 3.55 -28.74 -6.62
C GLU A 104 2.33 -29.51 -7.13
N LYS A 105 1.25 -28.81 -7.51
CA LYS A 105 0.10 -29.44 -8.16
C LYS A 105 0.47 -30.08 -9.48
N ARG A 106 1.20 -29.36 -10.35
CA ARG A 106 1.67 -29.89 -11.65
C ARG A 106 2.54 -31.14 -11.45
N LYS A 107 3.43 -31.12 -10.47
CA LYS A 107 4.28 -32.26 -10.13
C LYS A 107 3.47 -33.48 -9.68
N LEU A 108 2.51 -33.30 -8.78
CA LEU A 108 1.66 -34.40 -8.31
C LEU A 108 0.84 -35.03 -9.44
N LEU A 109 0.31 -34.22 -10.36
CA LEU A 109 -0.44 -34.73 -11.52
C LEU A 109 0.44 -35.57 -12.46
N VAL A 110 1.70 -35.14 -12.69
CA VAL A 110 2.65 -35.91 -13.52
C VAL A 110 3.09 -37.21 -12.84
N GLU A 111 3.28 -37.19 -11.51
CA GLU A 111 3.58 -38.40 -10.73
C GLU A 111 2.40 -39.39 -10.72
N GLU A 112 1.15 -38.90 -10.77
CA GLU A 112 -0.03 -39.74 -10.92
C GLU A 112 -0.07 -40.39 -12.33
N ASP A 113 0.12 -39.61 -13.40
CA ASP A 113 0.13 -40.12 -14.79
C ASP A 113 1.22 -41.17 -15.06
N THR A 114 2.37 -41.06 -14.39
CA THR A 114 3.51 -41.98 -14.56
C THR A 114 3.41 -43.26 -13.74
N ASN A 115 2.62 -43.28 -12.66
CA ASN A 115 2.38 -44.47 -11.83
C ASN A 115 1.18 -45.32 -12.31
N GLU A 116 0.37 -44.81 -13.24
CA GLU A 116 -0.75 -45.54 -13.85
C GLU A 116 -0.39 -46.29 -15.16
N CYS A 117 0.89 -46.28 -15.58
CA CYS A 117 1.46 -47.09 -16.69
C CYS A 117 2.28 -48.29 -16.18
#